data_AF-A0A957ILJ4-F1
#
_entry.id   AF-A0A957ILJ4-F1
#
_cell.length_a   1.000
_cell.length_b   1.000
_cell.length_c   1.000
_cell.angle_alpha   90.00
_cell.angle_beta   90.00
_cell.angle_gamma   90.00
#
_symmetry.space_group_name_H-M   'P 1'
#
loop_
_entity.id
_entity.type
_entity.pdbx_description
1 polymer ?
#
loop_
_entity_poly.entity_id
_entity_poly.type
_entity_poly.pdbx_seq_one_letter_code
_entity_poly.pdbx_strand_id
1 'polypeptide(L)'
;ALFPHKNVFANVAFGLEMHGWSRARIAARVAEMLALVDLADFAQRDVTQLSGGEQQRVALARSLAPGPRLLMLDEPLGALDRALRERLMLDLRQILQRVGVTAVYVTHDQTEAFAIADRIVVMNGGQIEQIATPQALYARPATPFVARFLGFHNLLAGVVAAPGVVETAVGQLRIDDETPAVGTAVTLLLRPEAAAIVASGAKQKAGLQGTVTAVSFRGRYLQVWLAVAATRLMFELPITHDLHPGQTLTLALSPKSILIL
;
A
#
# COMPACT_ATOMS: atom_id res chain seq x y z
N ALA A 1 -23.52 -3.31 5.47
CA ALA A 1 -24.21 -3.07 6.75
C ALA A 1 -25.10 -4.28 7.09
N LEU A 2 -25.04 -4.76 8.34
CA LEU A 2 -25.90 -5.83 8.86
C LEU A 2 -27.21 -5.25 9.41
N PHE A 3 -28.27 -6.05 9.42
CA PHE A 3 -29.52 -5.71 10.08
C PHE A 3 -29.41 -6.05 11.57
N PRO A 4 -29.47 -5.07 12.48
CA PRO A 4 -29.20 -5.28 13.91
C PRO A 4 -30.29 -6.09 14.62
N HIS A 5 -31.49 -6.13 14.06
CA HIS A 5 -32.65 -6.85 14.61
C HIS A 5 -32.79 -8.29 14.05
N LYS A 6 -31.79 -8.77 13.31
CA LYS A 6 -31.75 -10.11 12.70
C LYS A 6 -30.52 -10.84 13.19
N ASN A 7 -30.65 -12.15 13.43
CA ASN A 7 -29.49 -13.00 13.70
C ASN A 7 -28.61 -13.19 12.45
N VAL A 8 -27.48 -13.87 12.62
CA VAL A 8 -26.52 -14.15 11.54
C VAL A 8 -27.18 -14.87 10.36
N PHE A 9 -27.94 -15.94 10.62
CA PHE A 9 -28.65 -16.69 9.59
C PHE A 9 -29.55 -15.79 8.76
N ALA A 10 -30.42 -15.00 9.42
CA ALA A 10 -31.38 -14.13 8.75
C ALA A 10 -30.69 -13.00 7.98
N ASN A 11 -29.50 -12.54 8.41
CA ASN A 11 -28.72 -11.59 7.64
C ASN A 11 -28.21 -12.19 6.32
N VAL A 12 -27.65 -13.39 6.36
CA VAL A 12 -27.11 -14.06 5.16
C VAL A 12 -28.24 -14.55 4.24
N ALA A 13 -29.35 -15.04 4.81
CA ALA A 13 -30.50 -15.53 4.08
C ALA A 13 -31.28 -14.44 3.34
N PHE A 14 -31.26 -13.20 3.83
CA PHE A 14 -32.12 -12.11 3.34
C PHE A 14 -32.10 -11.95 1.82
N GLY A 15 -30.92 -11.91 1.20
CA GLY A 15 -30.81 -11.76 -0.25
C GLY A 15 -31.43 -12.93 -1.01
N LEU A 16 -31.29 -14.15 -0.49
CA LEU A 16 -31.82 -15.37 -1.10
C LEU A 16 -33.35 -15.44 -1.01
N GLU A 17 -33.91 -15.00 0.13
CA GLU A 17 -35.36 -14.89 0.34
C GLU A 17 -36.00 -13.93 -0.67
N MET A 18 -35.37 -12.77 -0.89
CA MET A 18 -35.84 -11.79 -1.88
C MET A 18 -35.79 -12.32 -3.31
N HIS A 19 -34.87 -13.26 -3.61
CA HIS A 19 -34.81 -13.94 -4.91
C HIS A 19 -35.75 -15.15 -5.00
N GLY A 20 -36.62 -15.38 -4.00
CA GLY A 20 -37.62 -16.45 -4.00
C GLY A 20 -37.05 -17.86 -3.88
N TRP A 21 -35.86 -18.02 -3.29
CA TRP A 21 -35.27 -19.35 -3.10
C TRP A 21 -36.08 -20.18 -2.08
N SER A 22 -36.12 -21.49 -2.26
CA SER A 22 -36.78 -22.38 -1.30
C SER A 22 -36.04 -22.43 0.03
N ARG A 23 -36.77 -22.62 1.14
CA ARG A 23 -36.18 -22.65 2.50
C ARG A 23 -35.04 -23.66 2.64
N ALA A 24 -35.16 -24.84 2.04
CA ALA A 24 -34.12 -25.87 2.06
C ALA A 24 -32.84 -25.40 1.33
N ARG A 25 -33.00 -24.76 0.16
CA ARG A 25 -31.88 -24.22 -0.62
C ARG A 25 -31.20 -23.05 0.12
N ILE A 26 -32.00 -22.19 0.77
CA ILE A 26 -31.49 -21.10 1.60
C ILE A 26 -30.64 -21.65 2.74
N ALA A 27 -31.15 -22.63 3.50
CA ALA A 27 -30.43 -23.21 4.62
C ALA A 27 -29.08 -23.81 4.20
N ALA A 28 -29.06 -24.56 3.10
CA ALA A 28 -27.83 -25.13 2.55
C ALA A 28 -26.83 -24.04 2.12
N ARG A 29 -27.30 -23.01 1.41
CA ARG A 29 -26.43 -21.90 0.96
C ARG A 29 -25.90 -21.06 2.11
N VAL A 30 -26.72 -20.79 3.13
CA VAL A 30 -26.27 -20.06 4.32
C VAL A 30 -25.19 -20.85 5.05
N ALA A 31 -25.36 -22.16 5.25
CA ALA A 31 -24.36 -23.00 5.87
C ALA A 31 -23.03 -22.99 5.09
N GLU A 32 -23.09 -23.09 3.76
CA GLU A 32 -21.92 -22.98 2.88
C GLU A 32 -21.19 -21.64 3.05
N MET A 33 -21.92 -20.52 3.05
CA MET A 33 -21.33 -19.18 3.19
C MET A 33 -20.76 -18.92 4.57
N LEU A 34 -21.39 -19.44 5.62
CA LEU A 34 -20.86 -19.33 6.99
C LEU A 34 -19.60 -20.19 7.17
N ALA A 35 -19.55 -21.38 6.58
CA ALA A 35 -18.34 -22.20 6.57
C ALA A 35 -17.18 -21.52 5.81
N LEU A 36 -17.47 -20.87 4.68
CA LEU A 36 -16.48 -20.14 3.89
C LEU A 36 -15.76 -19.03 4.67
N VAL A 37 -16.47 -18.40 5.62
CA VAL A 37 -15.94 -17.31 6.44
C VAL A 37 -15.56 -17.74 7.86
N ASP A 38 -15.44 -19.04 8.13
CA ASP A 38 -15.12 -19.64 9.44
C ASP A 38 -16.10 -19.29 10.57
N LEU A 39 -17.40 -19.20 10.27
CA LEU A 39 -18.47 -18.85 11.23
C LEU A 39 -19.64 -19.86 11.21
N ALA A 40 -19.37 -21.14 10.93
CA ALA A 40 -20.39 -22.18 10.83
C ALA A 40 -21.31 -22.25 12.06
N ASP A 41 -20.75 -22.11 13.26
CA ASP A 41 -21.48 -22.22 14.54
C ASP A 41 -22.22 -20.95 14.96
N PHE A 42 -22.17 -19.89 14.15
CA PHE A 42 -22.65 -18.56 14.52
C PHE A 42 -24.06 -18.27 14.02
N ALA A 43 -24.68 -19.17 13.24
CA ALA A 43 -25.94 -18.94 12.54
C ALA A 43 -27.06 -18.38 13.43
N GLN A 44 -27.16 -18.82 14.68
CA GLN A 44 -28.22 -18.37 15.61
C GLN A 44 -27.84 -17.17 16.47
N ARG A 45 -26.57 -16.71 16.45
CA ARG A 45 -26.12 -15.58 17.27
C ARG A 45 -26.74 -14.28 16.79
N ASP A 46 -26.98 -13.38 17.75
CA ASP A 46 -27.33 -12.01 17.46
C ASP A 46 -26.11 -11.28 16.88
N VAL A 47 -26.30 -10.48 15.84
CA VAL A 47 -25.21 -9.72 15.21
C VAL A 47 -24.60 -8.68 16.14
N THR A 48 -25.36 -8.21 17.14
CA THR A 48 -24.88 -7.27 18.17
C THR A 48 -23.91 -7.91 19.16
N GLN A 49 -23.86 -9.24 19.23
CA GLN A 49 -22.93 -10.00 20.08
C GLN A 49 -21.62 -10.34 19.37
N LEU A 50 -21.48 -9.96 18.10
CA LEU A 50 -20.30 -10.23 17.29
C LEU A 50 -19.26 -9.12 17.46
N SER A 51 -17.99 -9.51 17.48
CA SER A 51 -16.86 -8.59 17.29
C SER A 51 -16.93 -7.93 15.91
N GLY A 52 -16.25 -6.79 15.73
CA GLY A 52 -16.24 -6.08 14.44
C GLY A 52 -15.77 -6.94 13.27
N GLY A 53 -14.80 -7.84 13.51
CA GLY A 53 -14.29 -8.74 12.47
C GLY A 53 -15.28 -9.85 12.10
N GLU A 54 -15.99 -10.39 13.08
CA GLU A 54 -17.06 -11.35 12.85
C GLU A 54 -18.23 -10.69 12.11
N GLN A 55 -18.62 -9.46 12.48
CA GLN A 55 -19.63 -8.70 11.74
C GLN A 55 -19.23 -8.51 10.27
N GLN A 56 -17.97 -8.20 10.01
CA GLN A 56 -17.47 -8.02 8.65
C GLN A 56 -17.50 -9.31 7.84
N ARG A 57 -17.13 -10.44 8.44
CA ARG A 57 -17.22 -11.77 7.82
C ARG A 57 -18.66 -12.16 7.51
N VAL A 58 -19.61 -11.90 8.42
CA VAL A 58 -21.04 -12.10 8.16
C VAL A 58 -21.54 -11.18 7.04
N ALA A 59 -21.08 -9.93 6.98
CA ALA A 59 -21.43 -9.01 5.90
C ALA A 59 -20.91 -9.49 4.55
N LEU A 60 -19.69 -10.02 4.49
CA LEU A 60 -19.13 -10.63 3.28
C LEU A 60 -19.94 -11.87 2.86
N ALA A 61 -20.22 -12.79 3.79
CA ALA A 61 -21.03 -13.98 3.53
C ALA A 61 -22.42 -13.60 2.97
N ARG A 62 -23.06 -12.59 3.56
CA ARG A 62 -24.33 -12.04 3.08
C ARG A 62 -24.24 -11.50 1.65
N SER A 63 -23.17 -10.78 1.30
CA SER A 63 -22.99 -10.24 -0.05
C SER A 63 -22.69 -11.32 -1.09
N LEU A 64 -22.01 -12.40 -0.69
CA LEU A 64 -21.66 -13.53 -1.55
C LEU A 64 -22.78 -14.56 -1.72
N ALA A 65 -23.70 -14.65 -0.75
CA ALA A 65 -24.75 -15.66 -0.74
C ALA A 65 -25.55 -15.74 -2.05
N PRO A 66 -26.01 -14.61 -2.66
CA PRO A 66 -26.76 -14.63 -3.92
C PRO A 66 -25.96 -15.07 -5.15
N GLY A 67 -24.63 -15.20 -5.05
CA GLY A 67 -23.75 -15.51 -6.18
C GLY A 67 -23.64 -14.37 -7.21
N PRO A 68 -23.26 -13.14 -6.79
CA PRO A 68 -23.15 -12.01 -7.71
C PRO A 68 -22.01 -12.22 -8.72
N ARG A 69 -22.14 -11.62 -9.91
CA ARG A 69 -21.05 -11.57 -10.91
C ARG A 69 -19.99 -10.52 -10.57
N LEU A 70 -20.37 -9.50 -9.82
CA LEU A 70 -19.52 -8.40 -9.38
C LEU A 70 -19.77 -8.12 -7.90
N LEU A 71 -18.72 -8.12 -7.11
CA LEU A 71 -18.74 -7.70 -5.71
C LEU A 71 -18.10 -6.31 -5.60
N MET A 72 -18.76 -5.39 -4.91
CA MET A 72 -18.21 -4.07 -4.62
C MET A 72 -18.03 -3.93 -3.11
N LEU A 73 -16.85 -3.53 -2.69
CA LEU A 73 -16.46 -3.37 -1.30
C LEU A 73 -15.92 -1.96 -1.11
N ASP A 74 -16.61 -1.17 -0.29
CA ASP A 74 -16.24 0.22 -0.02
C ASP A 74 -15.72 0.34 1.42
N GLU A 75 -14.41 0.59 1.54
CA GLU A 75 -13.64 0.67 2.79
C GLU A 75 -14.03 -0.38 3.85
N PRO A 76 -14.11 -1.68 3.48
CA PRO A 76 -14.72 -2.70 4.34
C PRO A 76 -13.98 -2.94 5.66
N LEU A 77 -12.71 -2.52 5.78
CA LEU A 77 -11.87 -2.75 6.96
C LEU A 77 -11.49 -1.46 7.70
N GLY A 78 -11.98 -0.29 7.26
CA GLY A 78 -11.55 1.02 7.75
C GLY A 78 -11.85 1.26 9.24
N ALA A 79 -12.97 0.71 9.74
CA ALA A 79 -13.40 0.88 11.14
C ALA A 79 -12.76 -0.10 12.13
N LEU A 80 -11.91 -1.03 11.67
CA LEU A 80 -11.33 -2.09 12.50
C LEU A 80 -9.99 -1.66 13.08
N ASP A 81 -9.62 -2.21 14.23
CA ASP A 81 -8.28 -2.02 14.78
C ASP A 81 -7.22 -2.66 13.89
N ARG A 82 -5.96 -2.23 14.06
CA ARG A 82 -4.85 -2.62 13.19
C ARG A 82 -4.61 -4.14 13.15
N ALA A 83 -4.59 -4.80 14.30
CA ALA A 83 -4.23 -6.22 14.38
C ALA A 83 -5.32 -7.09 13.74
N LEU A 84 -6.59 -6.74 13.99
CA LEU A 84 -7.72 -7.40 13.37
C LEU A 84 -7.77 -7.15 11.85
N ARG A 85 -7.50 -5.91 11.42
CA ARG A 85 -7.42 -5.55 10.00
C ARG A 85 -6.39 -6.38 9.26
N GLU A 86 -5.15 -6.44 9.75
CA GLU A 86 -4.07 -7.23 9.13
C GLU A 86 -4.46 -8.70 8.95
N ARG A 87 -5.10 -9.31 9.96
CA ARG A 87 -5.61 -10.68 9.87
C ARG A 87 -6.70 -10.81 8.81
N LEU A 88 -7.69 -9.92 8.80
CA LEU A 88 -8.84 -10.01 7.90
C LEU A 88 -8.49 -9.71 6.44
N MET A 89 -7.44 -8.93 6.17
CA MET A 89 -6.95 -8.70 4.80
C MET A 89 -6.53 -10.02 4.14
N LEU A 90 -5.81 -10.87 4.87
CA LEU A 90 -5.37 -12.18 4.37
C LEU A 90 -6.57 -13.10 4.12
N ASP A 91 -7.50 -13.16 5.08
CA ASP A 91 -8.70 -13.98 4.96
C ASP A 91 -9.56 -13.54 3.78
N LEU A 92 -9.76 -12.21 3.61
CA LEU A 92 -10.55 -11.66 2.51
C LEU A 92 -9.92 -12.01 1.16
N ARG A 93 -8.60 -11.85 1.00
CA ARG A 93 -7.90 -12.24 -0.24
C ARG A 93 -8.14 -13.72 -0.56
N GLN A 94 -8.00 -14.61 0.42
CA GLN A 94 -8.21 -16.04 0.23
C GLN A 94 -9.67 -16.36 -0.14
N ILE A 95 -10.64 -15.73 0.53
CA ILE A 95 -12.06 -15.94 0.24
C ILE A 95 -12.39 -15.49 -1.19
N LEU A 96 -11.95 -14.30 -1.59
CA LEU A 96 -12.20 -13.79 -2.95
C LEU A 96 -11.58 -14.70 -4.03
N GLN A 97 -10.35 -15.18 -3.80
CA GLN A 97 -9.69 -16.13 -4.70
C GLN A 97 -10.43 -17.48 -4.78
N ARG A 98 -10.87 -18.04 -3.64
CA ARG A 98 -11.61 -19.31 -3.59
C ARG A 98 -12.96 -19.22 -4.28
N VAL A 99 -13.66 -18.09 -4.13
CA VAL A 99 -14.98 -17.86 -4.75
C VAL A 99 -14.85 -17.56 -6.24
N GLY A 100 -13.77 -16.90 -6.66
CA GLY A 100 -13.55 -16.54 -8.07
C GLY A 100 -14.48 -15.44 -8.59
N VAL A 101 -15.08 -14.65 -7.70
CA VAL A 101 -15.93 -13.51 -8.08
C VAL A 101 -15.06 -12.32 -8.47
N THR A 102 -15.46 -11.56 -9.50
CA THR A 102 -14.83 -10.27 -9.79
C THR A 102 -15.17 -9.29 -8.68
N ALA A 103 -14.16 -8.72 -8.03
CA ALA A 103 -14.33 -7.77 -6.94
C ALA A 103 -13.69 -6.41 -7.24
N VAL A 104 -14.40 -5.33 -6.90
CA VAL A 104 -13.87 -3.97 -6.85
C VAL A 104 -13.78 -3.58 -5.38
N TYR A 105 -12.57 -3.27 -4.93
CA TYR A 105 -12.25 -2.90 -3.55
C TYR A 105 -11.78 -1.46 -3.52
N VAL A 106 -12.44 -0.62 -2.73
CA VAL A 106 -12.09 0.80 -2.55
C VAL A 106 -11.49 0.96 -1.15
N THR A 107 -10.33 1.62 -1.09
CA THR A 107 -9.64 1.93 0.17
C THR A 107 -8.71 3.11 -0.01
N HIS A 108 -8.43 3.78 1.11
CA HIS A 108 -7.37 4.78 1.22
C HIS A 108 -6.09 4.18 1.85
N ASP A 109 -6.10 2.92 2.28
CA ASP A 109 -4.94 2.24 2.88
C ASP A 109 -4.13 1.47 1.83
N GLN A 110 -2.84 1.80 1.73
CA GLN A 110 -1.94 1.18 0.76
C GLN A 110 -1.64 -0.29 1.08
N THR A 111 -1.56 -0.64 2.37
CA THR A 111 -1.29 -2.00 2.83
C THR A 111 -2.42 -2.91 2.39
N GLU A 112 -3.67 -2.45 2.53
CA GLU A 112 -4.85 -3.15 2.04
C GLU A 112 -4.79 -3.39 0.53
N ALA A 113 -4.54 -2.33 -0.23
CA ALA A 113 -4.45 -2.41 -1.69
C ALA A 113 -3.36 -3.40 -2.14
N PHE A 114 -2.18 -3.36 -1.52
CA PHE A 114 -1.07 -4.25 -1.85
C PHE A 114 -1.31 -5.71 -1.48
N ALA A 115 -2.01 -5.99 -0.39
CA ALA A 115 -2.24 -7.36 0.06
C ALA A 115 -3.40 -8.05 -0.68
N ILE A 116 -4.43 -7.29 -1.08
CA ILE A 116 -5.68 -7.86 -1.60
C ILE A 116 -5.74 -7.81 -3.13
N ALA A 117 -5.19 -6.77 -3.76
CA ALA A 117 -5.47 -6.49 -5.15
C ALA A 117 -4.57 -7.27 -6.12
N ASP A 118 -5.16 -7.77 -7.20
CA ASP A 118 -4.40 -8.22 -8.38
C ASP A 118 -3.86 -7.03 -9.18
N ARG A 119 -4.66 -5.95 -9.23
CA ARG A 119 -4.33 -4.68 -9.90
C ARG A 119 -4.86 -3.53 -9.05
N ILE A 120 -4.08 -2.46 -8.99
CA ILE A 120 -4.41 -1.24 -8.27
C ILE A 120 -4.66 -0.13 -9.29
N VAL A 121 -5.74 0.62 -9.07
CA VAL A 121 -6.06 1.84 -9.81
C VAL A 121 -5.86 3.00 -8.83
N VAL A 122 -4.83 3.80 -9.04
CA VAL A 122 -4.62 5.03 -8.26
C VAL A 122 -5.41 6.14 -8.91
N MET A 123 -6.23 6.83 -8.12
CA MET A 123 -7.08 7.93 -8.58
C MET A 123 -6.76 9.23 -7.85
N ASN A 124 -6.85 10.35 -8.56
CA ASN A 124 -6.64 11.69 -8.04
C ASN A 124 -7.61 12.67 -8.73
N GLY A 125 -8.38 13.44 -7.96
CA GLY A 125 -9.31 14.43 -8.53
C GLY A 125 -10.31 13.83 -9.54
N GLY A 126 -10.70 12.56 -9.38
CA GLY A 126 -11.58 11.84 -10.32
C GLY A 126 -10.91 11.31 -11.59
N GLN A 127 -9.60 11.49 -11.74
CA GLN A 127 -8.81 10.95 -12.85
C GLN A 127 -7.99 9.73 -12.41
N ILE A 128 -7.75 8.82 -13.34
CA ILE A 128 -6.85 7.68 -13.10
C ILE A 128 -5.41 8.15 -13.35
N GLU A 129 -4.58 8.06 -12.32
CA GLU A 129 -3.16 8.41 -12.38
C GLU A 129 -2.33 7.23 -12.88
N GLN A 130 -2.61 6.03 -12.39
CA GLN A 130 -1.88 4.83 -12.77
C GLN A 130 -2.69 3.57 -12.52
N ILE A 131 -2.54 2.59 -13.42
CA ILE A 131 -3.06 1.23 -13.23
C ILE A 131 -1.92 0.24 -13.36
N ALA A 132 -1.65 -0.53 -12.32
CA ALA A 132 -0.55 -1.49 -12.32
C ALA A 132 -0.80 -2.63 -11.31
N THR A 133 0.01 -3.69 -11.36
CA THR A 133 0.09 -4.64 -10.25
C THR A 133 0.72 -3.97 -9.02
N PRO A 134 0.49 -4.46 -7.80
CA PRO A 134 1.14 -3.91 -6.60
C PRO A 134 2.66 -3.74 -6.74
N GLN A 135 3.33 -4.76 -7.27
CA GLN A 135 4.78 -4.75 -7.43
C GLN A 135 5.23 -3.72 -8.48
N ALA A 136 4.55 -3.63 -9.62
CA ALA A 136 4.89 -2.67 -10.67
C ALA A 136 4.61 -1.23 -10.23
N LEU A 137 3.50 -1.00 -9.52
CA LEU A 137 3.14 0.30 -8.96
C LEU A 137 4.21 0.79 -7.98
N TYR A 138 4.65 -0.08 -7.06
CA TYR A 138 5.72 0.25 -6.12
C TYR A 138 7.08 0.40 -6.80
N ALA A 139 7.37 -0.44 -7.79
CA ALA A 139 8.66 -0.44 -8.50
C ALA A 139 8.85 0.84 -9.34
N ARG A 140 7.82 1.25 -10.09
CA ARG A 140 7.84 2.43 -10.97
C ARG A 140 6.53 3.21 -10.85
N PRO A 141 6.42 4.13 -9.87
CA PRO A 141 5.35 5.11 -9.88
C PRO A 141 5.47 5.99 -11.13
N ALA A 142 4.35 6.30 -11.77
CA ALA A 142 4.31 7.02 -13.05
C ALA A 142 4.29 8.55 -12.90
N THR A 143 3.90 9.06 -11.72
CA THR A 143 3.82 10.50 -11.47
C THR A 143 4.35 10.84 -10.07
N PRO A 144 4.78 12.09 -9.82
CA PRO A 144 5.12 12.55 -8.48
C PRO A 144 3.97 12.37 -7.49
N PHE A 145 2.72 12.46 -7.94
CA PHE A 145 1.55 12.18 -7.11
C PHE A 145 1.53 10.72 -6.67
N VAL A 146 1.65 9.77 -7.60
CA VAL A 146 1.67 8.35 -7.24
C VAL A 146 2.85 8.04 -6.32
N ALA A 147 4.03 8.60 -6.59
CA ALA A 147 5.19 8.41 -5.72
C ALA A 147 4.93 8.89 -4.28
N ARG A 148 4.33 10.07 -4.11
CA ARG A 148 3.94 10.59 -2.78
C ARG A 148 2.83 9.76 -2.14
N PHE A 149 1.86 9.31 -2.93
CA PHE A 149 0.79 8.43 -2.47
C PHE A 149 1.37 7.15 -1.89
N LEU A 150 2.43 6.60 -2.50
CA LEU A 150 3.16 5.43 -2.00
C LEU A 150 4.11 5.71 -0.81
N GLY A 151 4.10 6.93 -0.27
CA GLY A 151 4.96 7.31 0.85
C GLY A 151 6.41 7.67 0.46
N PHE A 152 6.72 7.83 -0.82
CA PHE A 152 8.03 8.32 -1.21
C PHE A 152 8.15 9.84 -1.04
N HIS A 153 9.19 10.28 -0.33
CA HIS A 153 9.38 11.68 0.04
C HIS A 153 10.43 12.41 -0.78
N ASN A 154 11.46 11.72 -1.24
CA ASN A 154 12.61 12.34 -1.92
C ASN A 154 12.33 12.53 -3.41
N LEU A 155 11.56 13.57 -3.70
CA LEU A 155 11.31 14.02 -5.07
C LEU A 155 12.13 15.27 -5.34
N LEU A 156 13.03 15.19 -6.32
CA LEU A 156 13.95 16.25 -6.68
C LEU A 156 13.67 16.72 -8.10
N ALA A 157 13.44 18.01 -8.28
CA ALA A 157 13.47 18.60 -9.61
C ALA A 157 14.92 18.63 -10.12
N GLY A 158 15.10 18.36 -11.41
CA GLY A 158 16.39 18.42 -12.06
C GLY A 158 16.29 18.64 -13.57
N VAL A 159 17.45 18.81 -14.19
CA VAL A 159 17.59 18.97 -15.64
C VAL A 159 18.62 17.96 -16.14
N VAL A 160 18.31 17.26 -17.25
CA VAL A 160 19.25 16.31 -17.85
C VAL A 160 20.49 17.07 -18.34
N ALA A 161 21.64 16.84 -17.72
CA ALA A 161 22.91 17.50 -18.05
C ALA A 161 23.71 16.72 -19.10
N ALA A 162 23.61 15.40 -19.07
CA ALA A 162 24.19 14.47 -20.04
C ALA A 162 23.40 13.15 -19.99
N PRO A 163 23.57 12.24 -20.97
CA PRO A 163 22.95 10.91 -20.91
C PRO A 163 23.24 10.20 -19.58
N GLY A 164 22.19 9.84 -18.84
CA GLY A 164 22.28 9.21 -17.52
C GLY A 164 22.74 10.13 -16.37
N VAL A 165 22.82 11.45 -16.57
CA VAL A 165 23.25 12.42 -15.57
C VAL A 165 22.25 13.57 -15.49
N VAL A 166 21.73 13.82 -14.28
CA VAL A 166 20.75 14.87 -14.01
C VAL A 166 21.32 15.83 -12.97
N GLU A 167 21.30 17.12 -13.31
CA GLU A 167 21.67 18.19 -12.40
C GLU A 167 20.48 18.57 -11.52
N THR A 168 20.69 18.57 -10.20
CA THR A 168 19.65 18.86 -9.20
C THR A 168 20.17 19.86 -8.17
N ALA A 169 19.28 20.34 -7.30
CA ALA A 169 19.64 21.22 -6.18
C ALA A 169 20.63 20.61 -5.18
N VAL A 170 20.80 19.28 -5.20
CA VAL A 170 21.74 18.55 -4.32
C VAL A 170 23.00 18.07 -5.05
N GLY A 171 23.20 18.52 -6.29
CA GLY A 171 24.33 18.17 -7.15
C GLY A 171 23.94 17.31 -8.35
N GLN A 172 24.94 16.83 -9.08
CA GLN A 172 24.75 15.94 -10.22
C GLN A 172 24.54 14.50 -9.75
N LEU A 173 23.43 13.91 -10.14
CA LEU A 173 23.06 12.53 -9.84
C LEU A 173 23.15 11.68 -11.09
N ARG A 174 23.74 10.50 -10.94
CA ARG A 174 23.82 9.49 -12.00
C ARG A 174 22.68 8.50 -11.84
N ILE A 175 22.02 8.20 -12.95
CA ILE A 175 20.86 7.30 -12.99
C ILE A 175 21.09 6.24 -14.07
N ASP A 176 20.51 5.06 -13.86
CA ASP A 176 20.61 3.94 -14.81
C ASP A 176 19.46 3.95 -15.84
N ASP A 177 18.41 4.74 -15.60
CA ASP A 177 17.28 4.89 -16.52
C ASP A 177 17.66 5.67 -17.79
N GLU A 178 16.95 5.37 -18.88
CA GLU A 178 17.03 6.17 -20.11
C GLU A 178 16.60 7.61 -19.82
N THR A 179 17.50 8.55 -20.11
CA THR A 179 17.22 9.97 -19.96
C THR A 179 16.58 10.54 -21.22
N PRO A 180 15.62 11.46 -21.09
CA PRO A 180 15.22 12.34 -22.17
C PRO A 180 16.40 13.16 -22.73
N ALA A 181 16.13 13.99 -23.75
CA ALA A 181 17.14 14.86 -24.33
C ALA A 181 17.80 15.77 -23.28
N VAL A 182 19.08 16.06 -23.48
CA VAL A 182 19.83 17.00 -22.64
C VAL A 182 19.11 18.36 -22.62
N GLY A 183 18.98 18.95 -21.43
CA GLY A 183 18.22 20.17 -21.17
C GLY A 183 16.76 19.94 -20.76
N THR A 184 16.24 18.70 -20.80
CA THR A 184 14.87 18.41 -20.38
C THR A 184 14.74 18.48 -18.85
N ALA A 185 13.70 19.17 -18.37
CA ALA A 185 13.33 19.17 -16.96
C ALA A 185 12.67 17.84 -16.57
N VAL A 186 13.12 17.23 -15.50
CA VAL A 186 12.65 15.93 -15.00
C VAL A 186 12.46 15.96 -13.49
N THR A 187 11.65 15.04 -12.96
CA THR A 187 11.58 14.79 -11.52
C THR A 187 12.28 13.48 -11.21
N LEU A 188 13.24 13.50 -10.30
CA LEU A 188 13.87 12.30 -9.78
C LEU A 188 13.18 11.84 -8.51
N LEU A 189 12.89 10.55 -8.44
CA LEU A 189 12.53 9.84 -7.23
C LEU A 189 13.76 9.12 -6.68
N LEU A 190 14.23 9.53 -5.51
CA LEU A 190 15.26 8.82 -4.77
C LEU A 190 14.58 7.90 -3.76
N ARG A 191 14.75 6.59 -3.91
CA ARG A 191 14.19 5.66 -2.94
C ARG A 191 14.79 5.88 -1.55
N PRO A 192 14.00 5.73 -0.46
CA PRO A 192 14.54 5.80 0.90
C PRO A 192 15.73 4.87 1.14
N GLU A 193 15.69 3.68 0.55
CA GLU A 193 16.72 2.64 0.57
C GLU A 193 17.87 2.88 -0.44
N ALA A 194 17.88 4.00 -1.16
CA ALA A 194 18.86 4.27 -2.21
C ALA A 194 20.28 4.57 -1.70
N ALA A 195 20.43 4.80 -0.39
CA ALA A 195 21.66 5.31 0.21
C ALA A 195 22.37 4.29 1.10
N ALA A 196 23.69 4.27 1.01
CA ALA A 196 24.58 3.63 1.96
C ALA A 196 25.53 4.66 2.59
N ILE A 197 25.81 4.54 3.88
CA ILE A 197 26.80 5.39 4.54
C ILE A 197 28.19 5.04 4.01
N VAL A 198 28.94 6.06 3.60
CA VAL A 198 30.33 5.92 3.20
C VAL A 198 31.22 6.27 4.39
N ALA A 199 32.14 5.37 4.75
CA ALA A 199 33.13 5.64 5.78
C ALA A 199 34.00 6.85 5.39
N SER A 200 34.22 7.75 6.34
CA SER A 200 35.05 8.94 6.15
C SER A 200 36.45 8.55 5.67
N GLY A 201 36.84 9.00 4.47
CA GLY A 201 38.14 8.70 3.85
C GLY A 201 38.10 7.74 2.65
N ALA A 202 36.96 7.14 2.31
CA ALA A 202 36.82 6.41 1.05
C ALA A 202 36.82 7.39 -0.13
N LYS A 203 37.73 7.20 -1.09
CA LYS A 203 37.81 7.99 -2.33
C LYS A 203 36.64 7.65 -3.27
N GLN A 204 35.42 8.05 -2.92
CA GLN A 204 34.27 8.03 -3.83
C GLN A 204 33.92 9.46 -4.25
N LYS A 205 33.92 9.70 -5.56
CA LYS A 205 33.72 11.02 -6.18
C LYS A 205 32.25 11.47 -6.28
N ALA A 206 31.29 10.64 -5.87
CA ALA A 206 29.85 10.89 -6.10
C ALA A 206 29.00 10.48 -4.88
N GLY A 207 29.23 11.16 -3.76
CA GLY A 207 28.43 11.00 -2.55
C GLY A 207 27.59 12.23 -2.25
N LEU A 208 26.39 12.04 -1.74
CA LEU A 208 25.52 13.09 -1.22
C LEU A 208 25.95 13.45 0.19
N GLN A 209 26.48 14.66 0.40
CA GLN A 209 26.90 15.12 1.72
C GLN A 209 25.79 15.94 2.38
N GLY A 210 25.44 15.65 3.62
CA GLY A 210 24.39 16.35 4.34
C GLY A 210 24.50 16.28 5.86
N THR A 211 23.77 17.15 6.55
CA THR A 211 23.72 17.18 8.01
C THR A 211 22.46 16.48 8.51
N VAL A 212 22.62 15.58 9.47
CA VAL A 212 21.50 14.88 10.13
C VAL A 212 20.68 15.89 10.91
N THR A 213 19.40 15.98 10.59
CA THR A 213 18.43 16.86 11.26
C THR A 213 17.55 16.10 12.23
N ALA A 214 17.26 14.83 11.94
CA ALA A 214 16.48 13.96 12.81
C ALA A 214 16.81 12.50 12.52
N VAL A 215 16.72 11.67 13.57
CA VAL A 215 16.87 10.21 13.50
C VAL A 215 15.68 9.60 14.25
N SER A 216 15.03 8.61 13.64
CA SER A 216 13.94 7.87 14.26
C SER A 216 14.14 6.38 14.06
N PHE A 217 14.10 5.63 15.16
CA PHE A 217 14.19 4.17 15.12
C PHE A 217 12.85 3.56 14.67
N ARG A 218 12.88 2.73 13.62
CA ARG A 218 11.72 2.05 13.04
C ARG A 218 11.79 0.52 13.20
N GLY A 219 12.49 0.02 14.22
CA GLY A 219 12.66 -1.41 14.47
C GLY A 219 13.79 -2.01 13.64
N ARG A 220 13.56 -2.16 12.32
CA ARG A 220 14.52 -2.82 11.42
C ARG A 220 15.53 -1.86 10.75
N TYR A 221 15.23 -0.56 10.74
CA TYR A 221 16.06 0.49 10.15
C TYR A 221 15.93 1.79 10.94
N LEU A 222 16.86 2.71 10.70
CA LEU A 222 16.81 4.11 11.12
C LEU A 222 16.23 4.95 9.99
N GLN A 223 15.17 5.68 10.25
CA GLN A 223 14.69 6.73 9.37
C GLN A 223 15.48 8.00 9.68
N VAL A 224 16.30 8.45 8.73
CA VAL A 224 17.23 9.56 8.91
C VAL A 224 16.89 10.69 7.97
N TRP A 225 16.69 11.88 8.52
CA TRP A 225 16.45 13.09 7.76
C TRP A 225 17.75 13.89 7.61
N LEU A 226 18.17 14.12 6.38
CA LEU A 226 19.34 14.90 6.03
C LEU A 226 18.96 16.24 5.41
N ALA A 227 19.62 17.31 5.85
CA ALA A 227 19.68 18.57 5.13
C ALA A 227 20.85 18.51 4.13
N VAL A 228 20.55 18.62 2.84
CA VAL A 228 21.53 18.67 1.76
C VAL A 228 21.29 19.94 0.97
N ALA A 229 22.25 20.86 1.02
CA ALA A 229 22.06 22.24 0.57
C ALA A 229 20.77 22.82 1.20
N ALA A 230 19.81 23.27 0.37
CA ALA A 230 18.52 23.80 0.82
C ALA A 230 17.38 22.74 0.86
N THR A 231 17.68 21.47 0.62
CA THR A 231 16.67 20.40 0.50
C THR A 231 16.74 19.43 1.67
N ARG A 232 15.57 18.95 2.11
CA ARG A 232 15.46 17.94 3.15
C ARG A 232 15.10 16.59 2.54
N LEU A 233 15.94 15.59 2.77
CA LEU A 233 15.81 14.23 2.25
C LEU A 233 15.71 13.22 3.39
N MET A 234 15.01 12.12 3.16
CA MET A 234 14.77 11.06 4.12
C MET A 234 15.31 9.74 3.58
N PHE A 235 16.19 9.07 4.33
CA PHE A 235 16.76 7.78 3.96
C PHE A 235 16.49 6.73 5.04
N GLU A 236 16.43 5.46 4.63
CA GLU A 236 16.36 4.30 5.52
C GLU A 236 17.76 3.67 5.61
N LEU A 237 18.37 3.74 6.79
CA LEU A 237 19.73 3.28 7.02
C LEU A 237 19.76 2.12 8.03
N PRO A 238 20.75 1.21 7.98
CA PRO A 238 20.86 0.11 8.93
C PRO A 238 21.06 0.58 10.38
N ILE A 239 20.46 -0.13 11.33
CA ILE A 239 20.51 0.17 12.78
C ILE A 239 21.91 0.05 13.41
N THR A 240 22.88 -0.47 12.68
CA THR A 240 24.28 -0.64 13.13
C THR A 240 25.03 0.68 13.26
N HIS A 241 24.48 1.78 12.75
CA HIS A 241 25.10 3.09 12.79
C HIS A 241 24.58 3.89 13.98
N ASP A 242 25.50 4.39 14.79
CA ASP A 242 25.17 5.37 15.83
C ASP A 242 25.10 6.77 15.21
N LEU A 243 23.88 7.23 14.95
CA LEU A 243 23.60 8.48 14.25
C LEU A 243 22.85 9.43 15.17
N HIS A 244 23.28 10.70 15.17
CA HIS A 244 22.68 11.75 15.99
C HIS A 244 22.48 13.05 15.19
N PRO A 245 21.45 13.85 15.52
CA PRO A 245 21.27 15.17 14.93
C PRO A 245 22.54 16.04 15.06
N GLY A 246 22.84 16.81 14.01
CA GLY A 246 24.05 17.64 13.90
C GLY A 246 25.24 16.94 13.24
N GLN A 247 25.24 15.62 13.13
CA GLN A 247 26.30 14.87 12.46
C GLN A 247 26.29 15.13 10.95
N THR A 248 27.47 15.31 10.34
CA THR A 248 27.61 15.34 8.87
C THR A 248 27.82 13.92 8.35
N LEU A 249 27.02 13.50 7.38
CA LEU A 249 27.13 12.20 6.70
C LEU A 249 27.42 12.41 5.22
N THR A 250 28.15 11.44 4.65
CA THR A 250 28.27 11.29 3.20
C THR A 250 27.64 9.97 2.81
N LEU A 251 26.66 10.03 1.92
CA LEU A 251 25.92 8.87 1.44
C LEU A 251 26.33 8.55 0.01
N ALA A 252 26.64 7.28 -0.28
CA ALA A 252 26.72 6.79 -1.65
C ALA A 252 25.30 6.46 -2.11
N LEU A 253 24.88 7.05 -3.22
CA LEU A 253 23.60 6.74 -3.85
C LEU A 253 23.79 5.63 -4.88
N SER A 254 22.90 4.65 -4.86
CA SER A 254 22.81 3.61 -5.89
C SER A 254 22.05 4.18 -7.10
N PRO A 255 22.66 4.26 -8.30
CA PRO A 255 21.98 4.74 -9.51
C PRO A 255 20.70 3.96 -9.85
N LYS A 256 20.65 2.66 -9.51
CA LYS A 256 19.48 1.79 -9.69
C LYS A 256 18.29 2.15 -8.81
N SER A 257 18.54 2.88 -7.72
CA SER A 257 17.53 3.26 -6.74
C SER A 257 17.06 4.71 -6.94
N ILE A 258 17.46 5.33 -8.05
CA ILE A 258 17.00 6.64 -8.51
C ILE A 258 16.22 6.42 -9.80
N LEU A 259 14.99 6.93 -9.83
CA LEU A 259 14.09 6.80 -10.98
C LEU A 259 13.77 8.18 -11.53
N ILE A 260 13.60 8.28 -12.85
CA ILE A 260 12.91 9.42 -13.46
C ILE A 260 11.39 9.15 -13.41
N LEU A 261 10.63 10.17 -13.01
CA LEU A 261 9.17 10.23 -13.10
C LEU A 261 8.74 11.09 -14.28
#